data_AF-A0A7S4MSB3-F1
#
_entry.id   AF-A0A7S4MSB3-F1
#
_cell.length_a   1.000
_cell.length_b   1.000
_cell.length_c   1.000
_cell.angle_alpha   90.00
_cell.angle_beta   90.00
_cell.angle_gamma   90.00
#
_symmetry.space_group_name_H-M   'P 1'
#
loop_
_entity.id
_entity.type
_entity.pdbx_description
1 polymer ?
#
loop_
_entity_poly.entity_id
_entity_poly.type
_entity_poly.pdbx_seq_one_letter_code
_entity_poly.pdbx_strand_id
1 'polypeptide(L)'
;SSMTELDVLALYNNLLTGTLPPSWSSMQQLKDLRVYGNSLTGSIPETWATFPSMLYLRLYDNMLTGTVPESFNTMTNLQILYIGQNDLTGTLHNSWSSMTSLIGLDIQKSSVSGTLPSSWSSMTAIESIYLDETQ
;
A
#
# COMPACT_ATOMS: atom_id res chain seq x y z
N SER A 1 14.58 -11.73 -4.86
CA SER A 1 15.03 -10.85 -5.96
C SER A 1 16.53 -10.67 -5.85
N SER A 2 17.27 -10.75 -6.95
CA SER A 2 18.69 -10.39 -7.01
C SER A 2 18.93 -8.88 -7.18
N MET A 3 17.86 -8.09 -7.31
CA MET A 3 17.92 -6.63 -7.49
C MET A 3 18.09 -5.92 -6.13
N THR A 4 19.23 -6.13 -5.47
CA THR A 4 19.47 -5.60 -4.11
C THR A 4 19.69 -4.10 -4.07
N GLU A 5 20.18 -3.50 -5.16
CA GLU A 5 20.52 -2.07 -5.24
C GLU A 5 19.40 -1.19 -5.83
N LEU A 6 18.24 -1.76 -6.12
CA LEU A 6 17.16 -1.03 -6.79
C LEU A 6 16.50 -0.05 -5.82
N ASP A 7 16.58 1.25 -6.11
CA ASP A 7 15.98 2.32 -5.29
C ASP A 7 14.53 2.66 -5.73
N VAL A 8 14.28 2.58 -7.05
CA VAL A 8 12.99 2.90 -7.67
C VAL A 8 12.61 1.81 -8.66
N LEU A 9 11.39 1.29 -8.55
CA LEU A 9 10.78 0.41 -9.54
C LEU A 9 9.52 1.06 -10.10
N ALA A 10 9.59 1.48 -11.36
CA ALA A 10 8.49 2.14 -12.06
C ALA A 10 7.98 1.28 -13.22
N LEU A 11 6.76 0.75 -13.07
CA LEU A 11 6.07 -0.14 -14.00
C LEU A 11 4.64 0.35 -14.35
N TYR A 12 4.31 1.58 -13.96
CA TYR A 12 2.96 2.12 -14.05
C TYR A 12 2.49 2.37 -15.51
N ASN A 13 1.17 2.38 -15.72
CA ASN A 13 0.51 2.63 -17.02
C ASN A 13 0.96 1.67 -18.13
N ASN A 14 0.84 0.37 -17.85
CA ASN A 14 1.12 -0.70 -18.81
C ASN A 14 -0.06 -1.67 -18.88
N LEU A 15 0.11 -2.75 -19.65
CA LEU A 15 -0.83 -3.87 -19.73
C LEU A 15 -0.34 -5.07 -18.91
N LEU A 16 0.34 -4.82 -17.78
CA LEU A 16 0.86 -5.90 -16.94
C LEU A 16 -0.30 -6.64 -16.28
N THR A 17 -0.21 -7.97 -16.31
CA THR A 17 -1.18 -8.90 -15.71
C THR A 17 -0.48 -9.83 -14.72
N GLY A 18 -1.25 -10.61 -13.97
CA GLY A 18 -0.73 -11.52 -12.96
C GLY A 18 -0.70 -10.87 -11.58
N THR A 19 0.06 -11.44 -10.65
CA THR A 19 0.05 -11.04 -9.24
C THR A 19 1.29 -10.26 -8.82
N LEU A 20 1.16 -9.50 -7.73
CA LEU A 20 2.28 -8.84 -7.06
C LEU A 20 3.22 -9.90 -6.45
N PRO A 21 4.51 -9.94 -6.81
CA PRO A 21 5.41 -10.99 -6.31
C PRO A 21 5.75 -10.80 -4.82
N PRO A 22 5.44 -11.78 -3.94
CA PRO A 22 5.84 -11.71 -2.53
C PRO A 22 7.37 -11.60 -2.35
N SER A 23 8.11 -12.20 -3.28
CA SER A 23 9.58 -12.22 -3.28
C SER A 23 10.24 -10.85 -3.50
N TRP A 24 9.48 -9.82 -3.89
CA TRP A 24 10.00 -8.46 -3.99
C TRP A 24 10.38 -7.87 -2.64
N SER A 25 9.82 -8.36 -1.53
CA SER A 25 10.22 -8.03 -0.16
C SER A 25 11.74 -8.14 0.10
N SER A 26 12.45 -8.95 -0.69
CA SER A 26 13.92 -9.05 -0.64
C SER A 26 14.69 -7.85 -1.22
N MET A 27 14.05 -6.90 -1.90
CA MET A 27 14.70 -5.69 -2.42
C MET A 27 14.92 -4.67 -1.30
N GLN A 28 16.00 -4.83 -0.53
CA GLN A 28 16.22 -4.09 0.71
C GLN A 28 16.42 -2.57 0.51
N GLN A 29 16.89 -2.13 -0.66
CA GLN A 29 17.13 -0.71 -0.96
C GLN A 29 15.92 0.00 -1.58
N LEU A 30 14.83 -0.72 -1.89
CA LEU A 30 13.71 -0.15 -2.64
C LEU A 30 12.94 0.86 -1.80
N LYS A 31 12.86 2.10 -2.30
CA LYS A 31 12.17 3.23 -1.65
C LYS A 31 10.87 3.60 -2.34
N ASP A 32 10.78 3.42 -3.65
CA ASP A 32 9.62 3.84 -4.44
C ASP A 32 9.17 2.73 -5.39
N LEU A 33 7.96 2.20 -5.14
CA LEU A 33 7.31 1.19 -5.96
C LEU A 33 6.07 1.77 -6.62
N ARG A 34 6.09 1.85 -7.96
CA ARG A 34 5.01 2.41 -8.78
C ARG A 34 4.53 1.36 -9.78
N VAL A 35 3.39 0.74 -9.52
CA VAL A 35 2.79 -0.29 -10.39
C VAL A 35 1.34 0.03 -10.78
N TYR A 36 0.88 1.23 -10.49
CA TYR A 36 -0.48 1.68 -10.76
C TYR A 36 -0.83 1.71 -12.26
N GLY A 37 -2.12 1.72 -12.60
CA GLY A 37 -2.58 1.79 -13.98
C GLY A 37 -2.20 0.53 -14.77
N ASN A 38 -2.52 -0.64 -14.21
CA ASN A 38 -2.25 -1.94 -14.83
C ASN A 38 -3.46 -2.87 -14.62
N SER A 39 -3.30 -4.13 -15.04
CA SER A 39 -4.31 -5.19 -14.89
C SER A 39 -3.87 -6.27 -13.90
N LEU A 40 -3.17 -5.88 -12.82
CA LEU A 40 -2.68 -6.81 -11.81
C LEU A 40 -3.83 -7.31 -10.93
N THR A 41 -3.76 -8.58 -10.54
CA THR A 41 -4.78 -9.28 -9.74
C THR A 41 -4.16 -9.92 -8.49
N GLY A 42 -4.97 -10.61 -7.70
CA GLY A 42 -4.54 -11.25 -6.44
C GLY A 42 -4.40 -10.24 -5.30
N SER A 43 -3.84 -10.67 -4.17
CA SER A 43 -3.71 -9.84 -2.97
C SER A 43 -2.42 -9.04 -2.90
N ILE A 44 -2.44 -7.96 -2.12
CA ILE A 44 -1.23 -7.28 -1.68
C ILE A 44 -0.46 -8.24 -0.75
N PRO A 45 0.79 -8.62 -1.05
CA PRO A 45 1.51 -9.59 -0.24
C PRO A 45 1.83 -9.03 1.16
N GLU A 46 1.36 -9.70 2.21
CA GLU A 46 1.66 -9.29 3.60
C GLU A 46 3.17 -9.23 3.89
N THR A 47 3.95 -10.07 3.20
CA THR A 47 5.43 -10.07 3.27
C THR A 47 6.05 -8.72 2.91
N TRP A 48 5.36 -7.85 2.19
CA TRP A 48 5.85 -6.51 1.85
C TRP A 48 5.93 -5.57 3.06
N ALA A 49 5.30 -5.91 4.19
CA ALA A 49 5.52 -5.24 5.47
C ALA A 49 6.98 -5.23 5.93
N THR A 50 7.83 -6.07 5.31
CA THR A 50 9.26 -6.22 5.62
C THR A 50 10.19 -5.37 4.74
N PHE A 51 9.66 -4.54 3.81
CA PHE A 51 10.51 -3.60 3.08
C PHE A 51 11.13 -2.57 4.04
N PRO A 52 12.46 -2.59 4.29
CA PRO A 52 13.04 -1.76 5.34
C PRO A 52 13.12 -0.28 4.94
N SER A 53 13.21 -0.01 3.63
CA SER A 53 13.49 1.32 3.08
C SER A 53 12.31 1.95 2.35
N MET A 54 11.13 1.30 2.31
CA MET A 54 10.00 1.77 1.51
C MET A 54 9.48 3.11 2.04
N LEU A 55 9.38 4.09 1.13
CA LEU A 55 8.82 5.41 1.39
C LEU A 55 7.50 5.61 0.63
N TYR A 56 7.41 5.07 -0.59
CA TYR A 56 6.27 5.30 -1.45
C TYR A 56 5.78 4.01 -2.10
N LEU A 57 4.56 3.62 -1.76
CA LEU A 57 3.89 2.43 -2.30
C LEU A 57 2.64 2.86 -3.09
N ARG A 58 2.68 2.70 -4.41
CA ARG A 58 1.63 3.16 -5.32
C ARG A 58 1.14 2.00 -6.20
N LEU A 59 0.03 1.40 -5.77
CA LEU A 59 -0.61 0.21 -6.35
C LEU A 59 -2.01 0.49 -6.92
N TYR A 60 -2.45 1.75 -6.88
CA TYR A 60 -3.80 2.14 -7.29
C TYR A 60 -4.12 1.80 -8.75
N ASP A 61 -5.39 1.80 -9.12
CA ASP A 61 -5.85 1.56 -10.50
C ASP A 61 -5.35 0.21 -11.05
N ASN A 62 -5.79 -0.86 -10.38
CA ASN A 62 -5.55 -2.27 -10.72
C ASN A 62 -6.80 -3.10 -10.34
N MET A 63 -6.70 -4.42 -10.39
CA MET A 63 -7.74 -5.37 -9.96
C MET A 63 -7.29 -6.19 -8.74
N LEU A 64 -6.56 -5.55 -7.81
CA LEU A 64 -6.08 -6.21 -6.60
C LEU A 64 -7.25 -6.52 -5.67
N THR A 65 -7.21 -7.68 -5.04
CA THR A 65 -8.29 -8.26 -4.21
C THR A 65 -7.76 -8.60 -2.81
N GLY A 66 -8.59 -9.20 -1.97
CA GLY A 66 -8.22 -9.57 -0.59
C GLY A 66 -8.34 -8.40 0.36
N THR A 67 -7.72 -8.50 1.53
CA THR A 67 -7.83 -7.49 2.58
C THR A 67 -6.68 -6.50 2.55
N VAL A 68 -6.95 -5.27 2.96
CA VAL A 68 -5.91 -4.30 3.31
C VAL A 68 -5.00 -4.89 4.40
N PRO A 69 -3.67 -5.04 4.20
CA PRO A 69 -2.80 -5.72 5.15
C PRO A 69 -2.66 -4.97 6.48
N GLU A 70 -3.05 -5.61 7.58
CA GLU A 70 -2.80 -5.05 8.92
C GLU A 70 -1.30 -4.90 9.20
N SER A 71 -0.50 -5.85 8.70
CA SER A 71 0.95 -5.92 8.89
C SER A 71 1.72 -4.70 8.41
N PHE A 72 1.12 -3.83 7.57
CA PHE A 72 1.75 -2.59 7.14
C PHE A 72 1.97 -1.60 8.31
N ASN A 73 1.40 -1.86 9.48
CA ASN A 73 1.73 -1.15 10.72
C ASN A 73 3.24 -1.16 11.06
N THR A 74 4.01 -2.14 10.56
CA THR A 74 5.47 -2.19 10.77
C THR A 74 6.26 -1.31 9.80
N MET A 75 5.64 -0.78 8.75
CA MET A 75 6.29 0.07 7.74
C MET A 75 6.38 1.54 8.22
N THR A 76 7.07 1.77 9.34
CA THR A 76 7.07 3.07 10.04
C THR A 76 7.72 4.22 9.26
N ASN A 77 8.48 3.91 8.20
CA ASN A 77 9.09 4.89 7.29
C ASN A 77 8.17 5.27 6.11
N LEU A 78 7.06 4.55 5.89
CA LEU A 78 6.21 4.76 4.73
C LEU A 78 5.53 6.14 4.80
N GLN A 79 5.64 6.90 3.72
CA GLN A 79 5.09 8.25 3.61
C GLN A 79 3.84 8.29 2.72
N ILE A 80 3.80 7.47 1.66
CA ILE A 80 2.66 7.41 0.74
C ILE A 80 2.21 5.96 0.60
N LEU A 81 0.95 5.72 0.89
CA LEU A 81 0.26 4.45 0.65
C LEU A 81 -0.97 4.70 -0.22
N TYR A 82 -0.85 4.47 -1.53
CA TYR A 82 -1.95 4.63 -2.48
C TYR A 82 -2.32 3.27 -3.07
N ILE A 83 -3.45 2.74 -2.63
CA ILE A 83 -3.98 1.41 -2.98
C ILE A 83 -5.44 1.45 -3.42
N GLY A 84 -6.05 2.63 -3.51
CA GLY A 84 -7.42 2.83 -4.02
C GLY A 84 -7.62 2.37 -5.46
N GLN A 85 -8.85 2.44 -5.97
CA GLN A 85 -9.23 1.92 -7.29
C GLN A 85 -8.78 0.46 -7.47
N ASN A 86 -9.16 -0.39 -6.52
CA ASN A 86 -8.92 -1.83 -6.50
C ASN A 86 -10.10 -2.50 -5.80
N ASP A 87 -10.25 -3.81 -5.98
CA ASP A 87 -11.28 -4.63 -5.33
C ASP A 87 -10.88 -5.08 -3.90
N LEU A 88 -10.19 -4.20 -3.16
CA LEU A 88 -9.74 -4.46 -1.80
C LEU A 88 -10.91 -4.43 -0.82
N THR A 89 -10.86 -5.30 0.20
CA THR A 89 -11.89 -5.48 1.23
C THR A 89 -11.28 -5.35 2.63
N GLY A 90 -12.08 -5.60 3.67
CA GLY A 90 -11.65 -5.59 5.06
C GLY A 90 -11.94 -4.25 5.73
N THR A 91 -11.09 -3.87 6.68
CA THR A 91 -11.29 -2.68 7.52
C THR A 91 -10.03 -1.83 7.62
N LEU A 92 -10.20 -0.57 8.01
CA LEU A 92 -9.10 0.29 8.43
C LEU A 92 -8.61 -0.15 9.81
N HIS A 93 -7.30 -0.40 9.96
CA HIS A 93 -6.75 -1.02 11.16
C HIS A 93 -6.33 0.00 12.22
N ASN A 94 -6.72 -0.22 13.48
CA ASN A 94 -6.26 0.60 14.61
C ASN A 94 -4.73 0.59 14.75
N SER A 95 -4.09 -0.52 14.39
CA SER A 95 -2.65 -0.73 14.48
C SER A 95 -1.85 0.16 13.53
N TRP A 96 -2.44 0.69 12.45
CA TRP A 96 -1.80 1.67 11.57
C TRP A 96 -1.49 3.01 12.25
N SER A 97 -1.97 3.23 13.47
CA SER A 97 -1.55 4.34 14.32
C SER A 97 -0.03 4.41 14.58
N SER A 98 0.71 3.32 14.35
CA SER A 98 2.18 3.27 14.39
C SER A 98 2.86 3.79 13.12
N MET A 99 2.14 4.01 12.02
CA MET A 99 2.68 4.54 10.75
C MET A 99 2.82 6.07 10.83
N THR A 100 3.61 6.54 11.79
CA THR A 100 3.69 7.97 12.17
C THR A 100 4.34 8.85 11.10
N SER A 101 5.00 8.27 10.10
CA SER A 101 5.58 8.99 8.96
C SER A 101 4.62 9.14 7.77
N LEU A 102 3.41 8.56 7.84
CA LEU A 102 2.48 8.56 6.72
C LEU A 102 1.93 9.98 6.48
N ILE A 103 2.09 10.47 5.25
CA ILE A 103 1.66 11.79 4.78
C ILE A 103 0.37 11.68 3.95
N GLY A 104 0.29 10.66 3.09
CA GLY A 104 -0.83 10.44 2.20
C GLY A 104 -1.33 9.01 2.24
N LEU A 105 -2.64 8.86 2.47
CA LEU A 105 -3.35 7.61 2.38
C LEU A 105 -4.45 7.71 1.31
N ASP A 106 -4.46 6.77 0.38
CA ASP A 106 -5.53 6.64 -0.61
C ASP A 106 -6.01 5.20 -0.69
N ILE A 107 -7.27 4.99 -0.28
CA ILE A 107 -8.00 3.71 -0.39
C ILE A 107 -9.37 3.95 -1.06
N GLN A 108 -9.53 5.07 -1.78
CA GLN A 108 -10.77 5.42 -2.45
C GLN A 108 -11.22 4.33 -3.43
N LYS A 109 -12.51 4.25 -3.76
CA LYS A 109 -13.05 3.32 -4.75
C LYS A 109 -12.61 1.88 -4.48
N SER A 110 -12.93 1.40 -3.29
CA SER A 110 -12.65 0.03 -2.84
C SER A 110 -13.83 -0.51 -2.03
N SER A 111 -13.79 -1.79 -1.67
CA SER A 111 -14.82 -2.44 -0.84
C SER A 111 -14.40 -2.53 0.64
N VAL A 112 -13.47 -1.68 1.08
CA VAL A 112 -13.11 -1.54 2.49
C VAL A 112 -14.30 -0.95 3.23
N SER A 113 -14.54 -1.45 4.45
CA SER A 113 -15.69 -1.07 5.28
C SER A 113 -15.30 -0.84 6.74
N GLY A 114 -16.26 -0.42 7.55
CA GLY A 114 -16.10 -0.26 9.00
C GLY A 114 -16.05 1.21 9.43
N THR A 115 -15.26 1.50 10.48
CA THR A 115 -15.19 2.83 11.08
C THR A 115 -13.80 3.43 10.97
N LEU A 116 -13.72 4.76 10.89
CA LEU A 116 -12.45 5.48 11.03
C LEU A 116 -11.80 5.16 12.39
N PRO A 117 -10.56 4.65 12.42
CA PRO A 117 -9.86 4.36 13.66
C PRO A 117 -9.55 5.62 14.46
N SER A 118 -10.08 5.73 15.68
CA SER A 118 -9.77 6.87 16.57
C SER A 118 -8.28 6.95 16.94
N SER A 119 -7.58 5.81 16.92
CA SER A 119 -6.13 5.72 17.16
C SER A 119 -5.31 6.46 16.11
N TRP A 120 -5.84 6.71 14.90
CA TRP A 120 -5.14 7.46 13.86
C TRP A 120 -4.90 8.93 14.23
N SER A 121 -5.49 9.42 15.32
CA SER A 121 -5.10 10.71 15.93
C SER A 121 -3.60 10.82 16.29
N SER A 122 -2.87 9.70 16.39
CA SER A 122 -1.41 9.70 16.57
C SER A 122 -0.61 9.90 15.29
N MET A 123 -1.22 9.81 14.11
CA MET A 123 -0.56 9.92 12.80
C MET A 123 -0.34 11.39 12.43
N THR A 124 0.49 12.08 13.21
CA THR A 124 0.66 13.54 13.16
C THR A 124 1.25 14.09 11.85
N ALA A 125 1.84 13.25 11.00
CA ALA A 125 2.36 13.65 9.69
C ALA A 125 1.31 13.59 8.57
N ILE A 126 0.10 13.04 8.83
CA ILE A 126 -0.90 12.85 7.78
C ILE A 126 -1.43 14.19 7.29
N GLU A 127 -1.39 14.39 5.97
CA GLU A 127 -1.87 15.60 5.30
C GLU A 127 -3.11 15.31 4.47
N SER A 128 -3.26 14.09 3.96
CA SER A 128 -4.37 13.71 3.08
C SER A 128 -4.81 12.27 3.32
N ILE A 129 -6.14 12.08 3.38
CA ILE A 129 -6.79 10.78 3.45
C ILE A 129 -7.93 10.80 2.42
N TYR A 130 -7.86 9.90 1.43
CA TYR A 130 -8.89 9.68 0.42
C TYR A 130 -9.59 8.35 0.68
N LEU A 131 -10.88 8.42 1.02
CA LEU A 131 -11.76 7.29 1.36
C LEU A 131 -13.12 7.39 0.65
N ASP A 132 -13.18 8.21 -0.39
CA ASP A 132 -14.37 8.36 -1.22
C ASP A 132 -14.72 7.02 -1.89
N GLU A 133 -16.01 6.72 -2.00
CA GLU A 133 -16.50 5.49 -2.63
C GLU A 133 -15.97 4.18 -1.97
N THR A 134 -15.78 4.18 -0.65
CA THR A 134 -15.67 2.96 0.18
C THR A 134 -17.04 2.51 0.72
N GLN A 135 -17.15 1.29 1.25
CA GLN A 135 -18.39 0.75 1.84
C GLN A 135 -18.60 1.13 3.31
#